data_AF-A0AAD7LT69-F1
#
_entry.id   AF-A0AAD7LT69-F1
#
_cell.length_a   1.000
_cell.length_b   1.000
_cell.length_c   1.000
_cell.angle_alpha   90.00
_cell.angle_beta   90.00
_cell.angle_gamma   90.00
#
_symmetry.space_group_name_H-M   'P 1'
#
loop_
_entity.id
_entity.type
_entity.pdbx_description
1 polymer ?
#
loop_
_entity_poly.entity_id
_entity_poly.type
_entity_poly.pdbx_seq_one_letter_code
_entity_poly.pdbx_strand_id
1 'polypeptide(L)' 'MTVPAKAVELYLDTRRLVEEQIRSYTEPYSAKLLPDLLPQERHVFTLVLDLNETVIHYAWTRDTSW' A
#
# COMPACT_ATOMS: atom_id res chain seq x y z
N MET A 1 36.49 2.21 -22.41
CA MET A 1 35.38 1.92 -23.33
C MET A 1 34.39 3.06 -23.26
N THR A 2 34.16 3.78 -24.36
CA THR A 2 33.20 4.87 -24.42
C THR A 2 31.82 4.29 -24.76
N VAL A 3 30.87 4.43 -23.85
CA VAL A 3 29.49 3.99 -24.10
C VAL A 3 28.82 5.04 -24.99
N PRO A 4 28.15 4.66 -26.08
CA PRO A 4 27.45 5.60 -26.94
C PRO A 4 26.36 6.34 -26.15
N ALA A 5 26.26 7.66 -26.31
CA ALA A 5 25.25 8.48 -25.62
C ALA A 5 23.82 7.96 -25.85
N LYS A 6 23.54 7.47 -27.06
CA LYS A 6 22.26 6.89 -27.45
C LYS A 6 21.90 5.61 -26.68
N ALA A 7 22.89 4.83 -26.27
CA ALA A 7 22.68 3.65 -25.44
C ALA A 7 22.35 4.04 -23.99
N VAL A 8 22.91 5.15 -23.50
CA VAL A 8 22.60 5.72 -22.19
C VAL A 8 21.18 6.27 -22.17
N GLU A 9 20.78 7.03 -23.18
CA GLU A 9 19.40 7.54 -23.32
C GLU A 9 18.38 6.40 -23.37
N LEU A 10 18.62 5.39 -24.21
CA LEU A 10 17.73 4.23 -24.31
C LEU A 10 17.59 3.50 -22.97
N TYR A 11 18.68 3.33 -22.22
CA TYR A 11 18.65 2.72 -20.89
C TYR A 11 17.83 3.55 -19.90
N LEU A 12 18.02 4.87 -19.89
CA LEU A 12 17.29 5.77 -18.99
C LEU A 12 15.79 5.79 -19.28
N ASP A 13 15.40 5.82 -20.55
CA ASP A 13 13.99 5.75 -20.95
C ASP A 13 13.35 4.41 -20.57
N THR A 14 14.07 3.31 -20.83
CA THR A 14 13.60 1.97 -20.46
C THR A 14 13.47 1.83 -18.94
N ARG A 15 14.44 2.35 -18.19
CA ARG A 15 14.40 2.35 -16.72
C ARG A 15 13.19 3.11 -16.21
N ARG A 16 12.93 4.31 -16.74
CA ARG A 16 11.78 5.14 -16.34
C ARG A 16 10.45 4.42 -16.57
N LEU A 17 10.29 3.79 -17.74
CA LEU A 17 9.08 3.06 -18.10
C LEU A 17 8.84 1.86 -17.17
N VAL A 18 9.90 1.13 -16.83
CA VAL A 18 9.84 0.01 -15.87
C VAL A 18 9.54 0.51 -14.45
N GLU A 19 10.16 1.61 -14.00
CA GLU A 19 9.90 2.21 -12.68
C GLU A 19 8.46 2.72 -12.54
N GLU A 20 7.91 3.36 -13.57
CA GLU A 20 6.50 3.79 -13.62
C GLU A 20 5.56 2.58 -13.53
N GLN A 21 5.86 1.51 -14.26
CA GLN A 21 5.08 0.27 -14.24
C GLN A 21 5.15 -0.42 -12.88
N ILE A 22 6.34 -0.51 -12.26
CA ILE A 22 6.51 -1.07 -10.92
C ILE A 22 5.74 -0.24 -9.89
N ARG A 23 5.78 1.10 -9.99
CA ARG A 23 5.04 2.01 -9.10
C ARG A 23 3.52 1.81 -9.18
N SER A 24 3.00 1.35 -10.31
CA SER A 24 1.58 1.00 -10.45
C SER A 24 1.20 -0.32 -9.76
N TYR A 25 2.15 -1.25 -9.63
CA TYR A 25 1.93 -2.56 -8.98
C TYR A 25 2.24 -2.56 -7.49
N THR A 26 3.23 -1.78 -7.06
CA THR A 26 3.46 -1.55 -5.64
C THR A 26 2.36 -0.66 -5.13
N GLU A 27 1.67 -1.10 -4.07
CA GLU A 27 0.67 -0.29 -3.38
C GLU A 27 1.19 1.14 -3.21
N PRO A 28 0.38 2.17 -3.53
CA PRO A 28 0.80 3.54 -3.32
C PRO A 28 1.30 3.65 -1.89
N TYR A 29 2.49 4.23 -1.71
CA TYR A 29 3.11 4.42 -0.41
C TYR A 29 2.05 5.08 0.49
N SER A 30 1.39 4.28 1.34
CA SER A 30 0.22 4.71 2.08
C SER A 30 0.72 5.49 3.29
N ALA A 31 1.29 6.68 3.01
CA ALA A 31 1.65 7.63 4.05
C ALA A 31 0.46 7.88 4.99
N LYS A 32 -0.77 7.64 4.49
CA LYS A 32 -1.98 7.53 5.27
C LYS A 32 -2.78 6.30 4.85
N LEU A 33 -3.28 5.56 5.85
CA LEU A 33 -4.20 4.42 5.68
C LEU A 33 -5.64 4.87 5.38
N LEU A 34 -5.95 6.14 5.66
CA LEU A 34 -7.25 6.77 5.44
C LEU A 34 -7.06 8.11 4.70
N PRO A 35 -8.01 8.52 3.84
CA PRO A 35 -8.00 9.84 3.25
C PRO A 35 -8.19 10.95 4.28
N ASP A 36 -7.84 12.18 3.93
CA ASP A 36 -8.07 13.34 4.79
C ASP A 36 -9.56 13.65 4.91
N LEU A 37 -10.00 13.99 6.14
CA LEU A 37 -11.38 14.39 6.41
C LEU A 37 -11.71 15.71 5.72
N LEU A 38 -12.93 15.81 5.18
CA LEU A 38 -13.42 17.08 4.64
C LEU A 38 -13.58 18.09 5.79
N PRO A 39 -13.42 19.40 5.53
CA PRO A 39 -13.51 20.43 6.58
C PRO A 39 -14.81 20.38 7.40
N GLN A 40 -15.89 19.91 6.79
CA GLN A 40 -17.22 19.78 7.39
C GLN A 40 -17.33 18.58 8.35
N GLU A 41 -16.48 17.57 8.20
CA GLU A 41 -16.53 16.30 8.94
C GLU A 41 -15.63 16.30 10.18
N ARG A 42 -14.95 17.42 10.48
CA ARG A 42 -14.02 17.57 11.61
C ARG A 42 -14.66 17.46 13.00
N HIS A 43 -15.98 17.35 13.08
CA HIS A 43 -16.73 17.17 14.32
C HIS A 43 -17.00 15.69 14.65
N VAL A 44 -16.60 14.77 13.77
CA VAL A 44 -16.81 13.33 13.92
C VAL A 44 -15.52 12.66 14.41
N PHE A 45 -15.66 11.74 15.36
CA PHE A 45 -14.55 10.92 15.85
C PHE A 45 -14.57 9.55 15.16
N THR A 46 -13.40 9.06 14.76
CA THR A 46 -13.25 7.70 14.22
C THR A 46 -12.87 6.75 15.35
N LEU A 47 -13.76 5.83 15.69
CA LEU A 47 -13.44 4.71 16.58
C LEU A 47 -12.86 3.56 15.76
N VAL A 48 -11.60 3.21 16.03
CA VAL A 48 -10.95 2.06 15.41
C VAL A 48 -10.95 0.92 16.43
N LEU A 49 -11.57 -0.20 16.07
CA LEU A 49 -11.64 -1.40 16.90
C LEU A 49 -10.88 -2.53 16.22
N ASP A 50 -10.15 -3.30 17.02
CA ASP A 50 -9.60 -4.56 16.54
C ASP A 50 -10.70 -5.61 16.43
N LEU A 51 -10.59 -6.49 15.43
CA LEU A 51 -11.57 -7.55 15.24
C LEU A 51 -11.35 -8.67 16.26
N ASN A 52 -10.09 -9.09 16.40
CA ASN A 52 -9.71 -10.16 17.29
C ASN A 52 -9.76 -9.63 18.73
N GLU A 53 -10.30 -10.41 19.66
CA GLU A 53 -10.32 -10.13 21.10
C GLU A 53 -11.22 -8.96 21.57
N THR A 54 -11.60 -8.00 20.70
CA THR A 54 -12.56 -6.94 21.05
C THR A 54 -13.98 -7.25 20.59
N VAL A 55 -14.15 -7.64 19.32
CA VAL A 55 -15.49 -7.93 18.74
C VAL A 55 -15.73 -9.43 18.66
N ILE A 56 -14.68 -10.20 18.36
CA ILE A 56 -14.78 -11.65 18.20
C ILE A 56 -13.86 -12.31 19.22
N HIS A 57 -14.46 -13.20 20.04
CA HIS A 57 -13.70 -14.13 20.85
C HIS A 57 -13.47 -15.42 20.05
N TYR A 58 -12.24 -15.63 19.59
CA TYR A 58 -11.85 -16.86 18.90
C TYR A 58 -11.12 -17.80 19.87
N ALA A 59 -11.84 -18.79 20.41
CA ALA A 59 -11.25 -19.87 21.18
C ALA A 59 -11.09 -21.10 20.29
N TRP A 60 -9.85 -21.39 19.90
CA TRP A 60 -9.56 -22.62 19.15
C TRP A 60 -9.77 -23.84 20.05
N THR A 61 -10.57 -24.80 19.59
CA THR A 61 -10.75 -26.09 20.25
C THR A 61 -10.46 -27.22 19.28
N ARG A 62 -9.86 -28.29 19.81
CA ARG A 62 -9.41 -29.44 19.01
C ARG A 62 -10.55 -30.15 18.27
N ASP A 63 -11.79 -30.01 18.74
CA ASP A 63 -13.01 -30.57 18.14
C ASP A 63 -13.49 -29.80 16.89
N THR A 64 -12.97 -28.59 16.65
CA THR A 64 -13.34 -27.73 15.50
C THR A 64 -12.28 -27.71 14.40
N SER A 65 -11.24 -28.53 14.51
CA SER A 65 -10.28 -28.76 13.43
C SER A 65 -10.69 -29.96 12.58
N TRP A 66 -10.74 -29.76 11.27
CA TRP A 66 -10.41 -30.74 10.24
C TRP A 66 -9.15 -31.55 10.58
#